data_AF-A0A969I190-F1
#
_entry.id   AF-A0A969I190-F1
#
_cell.length_a   1.000
_cell.length_b   1.000
_cell.length_c   1.000
_cell.angle_alpha   90.00
_cell.angle_beta   90.00
_cell.angle_gamma   90.00
#
_symmetry.space_group_name_H-M   'P 1'
#
loop_
_entity.id
_entity.type
_entity.pdbx_description
1 polymer ?
#
loop_
_entity_poly.entity_id
_entity_poly.type
_entity_poly.pdbx_seq_one_letter_code
_entity_poly.pdbx_strand_id
1 'polypeptide(L)'
;MTTAHLAAPLIPRIALLGNPVQAQGKISPDGKWLSWLAPKEGVMNIWVAPSADPHAGKPITNAAERPIRQHFWAPDSSGVLYIQDKGGDENFLLYRIDVASGAETLLTPSKTPSSS
;
A
#
# COMPACT_ATOMS: atom_id res chain seq x y z
N MET A 1 34.46 37.81 23.01
CA MET A 1 34.53 36.34 22.76
C MET A 1 33.25 35.96 22.03
N THR A 2 33.35 35.53 20.78
CA THR A 2 32.18 35.18 19.94
C THR A 2 32.19 33.67 19.76
N THR A 3 31.17 33.00 20.28
CA THR A 3 30.98 31.56 20.11
C THR A 3 30.55 31.30 18.67
N ALA A 4 31.34 30.55 17.90
CA ALA A 4 30.96 30.14 16.55
C ALA A 4 29.79 29.15 16.64
N HIS A 5 28.68 29.47 15.98
CA HIS A 5 27.57 28.55 15.82
C HIS A 5 27.94 27.55 14.71
N LEU A 6 28.14 26.28 15.06
CA LEU A 6 28.35 25.22 14.07
C LEU A 6 27.07 25.05 13.26
N ALA A 7 27.15 25.29 11.95
CA ALA A 7 26.05 25.03 11.04
C ALA A 7 25.71 23.53 11.04
N ALA A 8 24.45 23.20 11.28
CA ALA A 8 23.98 21.81 11.25
C ALA A 8 24.16 21.21 9.84
N PRO A 9 24.49 19.91 9.72
CA PRO A 9 24.58 19.25 8.42
C PRO A 9 23.22 19.24 7.71
N LEU A 10 23.23 19.44 6.39
CA LEU A 10 22.01 19.44 5.58
C LEU A 10 21.42 18.03 5.50
N ILE A 11 20.11 17.91 5.73
CA ILE A 11 19.36 16.66 5.52
C ILE A 11 19.03 16.54 4.02
N PRO A 12 19.35 15.42 3.36
CA PRO A 12 18.94 15.20 1.97
C PRO A 12 17.42 15.31 1.82
N ARG A 13 16.93 16.04 0.80
CA ARG A 13 15.48 16.18 0.55
C ARG A 13 14.77 14.84 0.42
N ILE A 14 15.44 13.85 -0.16
CA ILE A 14 14.91 12.49 -0.32
C ILE A 14 14.66 11.79 1.03
N ALA A 15 15.43 12.13 2.07
CA ALA A 15 15.21 11.60 3.40
C ALA A 15 13.97 12.19 4.08
N LEU A 16 13.47 13.34 3.62
CA LEU A 16 12.30 14.03 4.16
C LEU A 16 11.05 13.87 3.29
N LEU A 17 11.21 13.80 1.97
CA LEU A 17 10.13 13.88 0.98
C LEU A 17 10.03 12.64 0.08
N GLY A 18 10.92 11.67 0.25
CA GLY A 18 10.87 10.40 -0.47
C GLY A 18 9.77 9.47 0.05
N ASN A 19 9.51 8.40 -0.69
CA ASN A 19 8.63 7.34 -0.21
C ASN A 19 9.19 6.72 1.09
N PRO A 20 8.33 6.38 2.06
CA PRO A 20 8.77 5.62 3.21
C PRO A 20 9.27 4.24 2.76
N VAL A 21 10.25 3.68 3.49
CA VAL A 21 10.74 2.33 3.25
C VAL A 21 9.60 1.31 3.47
N GLN A 22 8.85 1.48 4.57
CA GLN A 22 7.62 0.75 4.88
C GLN A 22 6.68 1.68 5.66
N ALA A 23 5.36 1.56 5.44
CA ALA A 23 4.34 2.33 6.15
C ALA A 23 3.05 1.52 6.33
N GLN A 24 2.13 2.02 7.17
CA GLN A 24 0.77 1.46 7.33
C GLN A 24 0.74 -0.04 7.66
N GLY A 25 1.65 -0.50 8.53
CA GLY A 25 1.70 -1.90 8.99
C GLY A 25 0.40 -2.35 9.64
N LYS A 26 -0.10 -3.53 9.27
CA LYS A 26 -1.34 -4.14 9.77
C LYS A 26 -1.15 -5.65 9.94
N ILE A 27 -1.87 -6.22 10.90
CA ILE A 27 -1.96 -7.67 11.11
C ILE A 27 -3.35 -8.16 10.67
N SER A 28 -3.43 -9.37 10.10
CA SER A 28 -4.70 -10.02 9.78
C SER A 28 -5.49 -10.33 11.06
N PRO A 29 -6.84 -10.40 11.02
CA PRO A 29 -7.65 -10.73 12.18
C PRO A 29 -7.28 -12.07 12.85
N ASP A 30 -6.87 -13.07 12.07
CA ASP A 30 -6.39 -14.36 12.56
C ASP A 30 -4.92 -14.36 13.04
N GLY A 31 -4.22 -13.22 12.93
CA GLY A 31 -2.85 -13.05 13.37
C GLY A 31 -1.79 -13.69 12.48
N LYS A 32 -2.15 -14.37 11.38
CA LYS A 32 -1.22 -15.16 10.56
C LYS A 32 -0.42 -14.35 9.54
N TRP A 33 -0.88 -13.14 9.22
CA TRP A 33 -0.31 -12.34 8.16
C TRP A 33 -0.02 -10.92 8.63
N LEU A 34 1.09 -10.37 8.13
CA LEU A 34 1.41 -8.94 8.18
C LEU A 34 1.24 -8.35 6.79
N SER A 35 0.75 -7.12 6.74
CA SER A 35 0.74 -6.31 5.52
C SER A 35 1.25 -4.90 5.77
N TRP A 36 1.84 -4.30 4.75
CA TRP A 36 2.33 -2.92 4.79
C TRP A 36 2.37 -2.33 3.38
N LEU A 37 2.53 -1.02 3.30
CA LEU A 37 2.83 -0.33 2.06
C LEU A 37 4.35 -0.22 1.91
N ALA A 38 4.89 -0.64 0.77
CA ALA A 38 6.29 -0.41 0.41
C ALA A 38 6.44 -0.21 -1.12
N PRO A 39 7.48 0.51 -1.58
CA PRO A 39 7.71 0.71 -3.00
C PRO A 39 7.98 -0.59 -3.75
N LYS A 40 7.31 -0.81 -4.87
CA LYS A 40 7.72 -1.70 -5.95
C LYS A 40 8.05 -0.82 -7.14
N GLU A 41 9.30 -0.84 -7.61
CA GLU A 41 9.77 0.03 -8.72
C GLU A 41 9.49 1.53 -8.46
N GLY A 42 9.57 1.97 -7.21
CA GLY A 42 9.35 3.37 -6.83
C GLY A 42 7.89 3.75 -6.59
N VAL A 43 6.92 2.87 -6.83
CA VAL A 43 5.48 3.12 -6.57
C VAL A 43 4.98 2.30 -5.39
N MET A 44 4.26 2.93 -4.47
CA MET A 44 3.75 2.25 -3.26
C MET A 44 2.75 1.16 -3.63
N ASN A 45 3.06 -0.04 -3.17
CA ASN A 45 2.27 -1.25 -3.36
C ASN A 45 2.00 -1.90 -1.99
N ILE A 46 1.04 -2.82 -1.95
CA ILE A 46 0.75 -3.61 -0.76
C ILE A 46 1.66 -4.84 -0.77
N TRP A 47 2.34 -5.05 0.35
CA TRP A 47 3.16 -6.21 0.61
C TRP A 47 2.52 -7.06 1.70
N VAL A 48 2.68 -8.37 1.61
CA VAL A 48 2.20 -9.34 2.61
C VAL A 48 3.28 -10.35 2.94
N ALA A 49 3.39 -10.72 4.22
CA ALA A 49 4.25 -11.80 4.72
C ALA A 49 3.52 -12.61 5.80
N PRO A 50 3.91 -13.88 6.03
CA PRO A 50 3.56 -14.57 7.26
C PRO A 50 4.00 -13.74 8.48
N SER A 51 3.17 -13.66 9.52
CA SER A 51 3.50 -12.89 10.73
C SER A 51 4.70 -13.47 11.50
N ALA A 52 4.94 -14.78 11.36
CA ALA A 52 6.11 -15.46 11.90
C ALA A 52 7.41 -15.19 11.12
N ASP A 53 7.32 -14.70 9.88
CA ASP A 53 8.48 -14.36 9.05
C ASP A 53 8.22 -13.11 8.18
N PRO A 54 8.34 -11.90 8.77
CA PRO A 54 8.15 -10.65 8.05
C PRO A 54 9.14 -10.44 6.89
N HIS A 55 10.28 -11.13 6.89
CA HIS A 55 11.29 -11.03 5.84
C HIS A 55 10.88 -11.74 4.55
N ALA A 56 9.91 -12.66 4.61
CA ALA A 56 9.34 -13.34 3.44
C ALA A 56 8.30 -12.48 2.67
N GLY A 57 8.27 -11.17 2.91
CA GLY A 57 7.31 -10.25 2.29
C GLY A 57 7.38 -10.20 0.77
N LYS A 58 6.21 -10.22 0.13
CA LYS A 58 6.06 -10.08 -1.32
C LYS A 58 4.98 -9.05 -1.65
N PRO A 59 5.13 -8.29 -2.76
CA PRO A 59 4.07 -7.42 -3.23
C PRO A 59 2.90 -8.29 -3.72
N ILE A 60 1.68 -7.97 -3.29
CA ILE A 60 0.45 -8.61 -3.77
C ILE A 60 -0.29 -7.76 -4.81
N THR A 61 0.13 -6.49 -4.97
CA THR A 61 -0.37 -5.57 -6.00
C THR A 61 0.72 -5.25 -7.02
N ASN A 62 0.32 -4.69 -8.17
CA ASN A 62 1.23 -4.24 -9.23
C ASN A 62 0.91 -2.82 -9.73
N ALA A 63 0.70 -1.89 -8.82
CA ALA A 63 0.51 -0.48 -9.16
C ALA A 63 1.80 0.12 -9.73
N ALA A 64 1.73 0.68 -10.93
CA ALA A 64 2.88 1.22 -11.68
C ALA A 64 2.82 2.76 -11.88
N GLU A 65 1.64 3.37 -11.77
CA GLU A 65 1.47 4.81 -12.01
C GLU A 65 1.06 5.57 -10.75
N ARG A 66 0.00 5.12 -10.07
CA ARG A 66 -0.51 5.75 -8.86
C ARG A 66 -0.23 4.89 -7.61
N PRO A 67 0.33 5.48 -6.54
CA PRO A 67 0.60 4.75 -5.31
C PRO A 67 -0.69 4.33 -4.61
N ILE A 68 -0.73 3.11 -4.07
CA ILE A 68 -1.77 2.72 -3.12
C ILE A 68 -1.49 3.44 -1.80
N ARG A 69 -2.51 4.11 -1.26
CA ARG A 69 -2.40 4.91 -0.03
C ARG A 69 -3.00 4.23 1.18
N GLN A 70 -3.94 3.31 0.98
CA GLN A 70 -4.70 2.71 2.07
C GLN A 70 -5.15 1.30 1.72
N HIS A 71 -5.06 0.41 2.71
CA HIS A 71 -5.50 -0.97 2.64
C HIS A 71 -6.05 -1.46 3.98
N PHE A 72 -6.79 -2.57 3.96
CA PHE A 72 -7.41 -3.17 5.14
C PHE A 72 -7.46 -4.69 4.97
N TRP A 73 -7.50 -5.41 6.09
CA TRP A 73 -7.79 -6.84 6.05
C TRP A 73 -9.29 -7.09 5.96
N ALA A 74 -9.67 -8.07 5.15
CA ALA A 74 -11.02 -8.63 5.21
C ALA A 74 -11.23 -9.29 6.59
N PRO A 75 -12.44 -9.23 7.18
CA PRO A 75 -12.71 -9.84 8.49
C PRO A 75 -12.44 -11.34 8.55
N ASP A 76 -12.56 -12.03 7.41
CA ASP A 76 -12.29 -13.47 7.26
C ASP A 76 -10.79 -13.81 7.13
N SER A 77 -9.89 -12.82 7.20
CA SER A 77 -8.43 -12.95 7.05
C SER A 77 -7.93 -13.50 5.70
N SER A 78 -8.82 -13.78 4.75
CA SER A 78 -8.45 -14.43 3.49
C SER A 78 -7.94 -13.44 2.43
N GLY A 79 -8.19 -12.15 2.61
CA GLY A 79 -7.85 -11.15 1.61
C GLY A 79 -7.55 -9.76 2.17
N VAL A 80 -6.90 -8.96 1.33
CA VAL A 80 -6.66 -7.53 1.57
C VAL A 80 -7.56 -6.71 0.66
N LEU A 81 -8.20 -5.69 1.23
CA LEU A 81 -9.01 -4.70 0.55
C LEU A 81 -8.18 -3.43 0.33
N TYR A 82 -8.33 -2.79 -0.82
CA TYR A 82 -7.70 -1.49 -1.07
C TYR A 82 -8.52 -0.64 -2.03
N ILE A 83 -8.28 0.67 -1.96
CA ILE A 83 -8.98 1.67 -2.76
C ILE A 83 -8.00 2.29 -3.74
N GLN A 84 -8.39 2.36 -5.01
CA GLN A 84 -7.58 2.99 -6.05
C GLN A 84 -8.48 3.58 -7.14
N ASP A 85 -8.10 4.75 -7.65
CA ASP A 85 -8.64 5.34 -8.87
C ASP A 85 -7.81 4.89 -10.09
N LYS A 86 -8.44 4.78 -11.26
CA LYS A 86 -7.72 4.51 -12.52
C LYS A 86 -7.64 5.79 -13.34
N GLY A 87 -6.42 6.22 -13.68
CA GLY A 87 -6.22 7.36 -14.58
C GLY A 87 -6.56 8.74 -13.99
N GLY A 88 -6.89 8.87 -12.71
CA GLY A 88 -7.14 10.18 -12.09
C GLY A 88 -8.53 10.76 -12.38
N ASP A 89 -9.51 9.92 -12.73
CA ASP A 89 -10.90 10.30 -12.95
C ASP A 89 -11.71 10.46 -11.64
N GLU A 90 -11.03 10.34 -10.49
CA GLU A 90 -11.58 10.39 -9.13
C GLU A 90 -12.63 9.29 -8.82
N ASN A 91 -12.79 8.32 -9.73
CA ASN A 91 -13.64 7.16 -9.50
C ASN A 91 -12.88 6.12 -8.66
N PHE A 92 -12.84 6.33 -7.35
CA PHE A 92 -12.24 5.39 -6.41
C PHE A 92 -13.02 4.07 -6.39
N LEU A 93 -12.34 2.98 -6.74
CA LEU A 93 -12.89 1.63 -6.75
C LEU A 93 -12.33 0.81 -5.59
N LEU A 94 -13.17 -0.05 -5.02
CA LEU A 94 -12.76 -1.01 -3.99
C LEU A 94 -12.37 -2.33 -4.64
N TYR A 95 -11.16 -2.78 -4.33
CA TYR A 95 -10.60 -4.04 -4.78
C TYR A 95 -10.38 -4.97 -3.59
N ARG A 96 -10.45 -6.28 -3.83
CA ARG A 96 -10.03 -7.35 -2.92
C ARG A 96 -8.97 -8.20 -3.60
N ILE A 97 -7.89 -8.53 -2.90
CA ILE A 97 -6.92 -9.54 -3.32
C ILE A 97 -6.95 -10.68 -2.31
N ASP A 98 -7.22 -11.89 -2.80
CA ASP A 98 -7.11 -13.11 -2.00
C ASP A 98 -5.64 -13.44 -1.75
N VAL A 99 -5.26 -13.69 -0.50
CA VAL A 99 -3.87 -13.90 -0.09
C VAL A 99 -3.33 -15.24 -0.58
N ALA A 100 -4.17 -16.27 -0.67
CA ALA A 100 -3.74 -17.61 -1.05
C ALA A 100 -3.51 -17.73 -2.55
N SER A 101 -4.42 -17.18 -3.35
CA SER A 101 -4.41 -17.28 -4.81
C SER A 101 -3.80 -16.09 -5.53
N GLY A 102 -3.72 -14.92 -4.86
CA GLY A 102 -3.38 -13.65 -5.50
C GLY A 102 -4.48 -13.12 -6.44
N ALA A 103 -5.67 -13.73 -6.45
CA ALA A 103 -6.76 -13.30 -7.31
C ALA A 103 -7.32 -11.95 -6.86
N GLU A 104 -7.36 -10.99 -7.78
CA GLU A 104 -7.94 -9.66 -7.57
C GLU A 104 -9.41 -9.63 -8.04
N THR A 105 -10.28 -9.04 -7.25
CA THR A 105 -11.70 -8.82 -7.56
C THR A 105 -12.08 -7.37 -7.35
N LEU A 106 -12.73 -6.76 -8.34
CA LEU A 106 -13.37 -5.46 -8.22
C LEU A 106 -14.72 -5.61 -7.49
N LEU A 107 -14.87 -4.96 -6.34
CA LEU A 107 -16.09 -5.06 -5.50
C LEU A 107 -17.12 -3.96 -5.79
N THR A 108 -16.72 -2.87 -6.45
CA THR A 108 -17.61 -1.75 -6.78
C THR A 108 -17.60 -1.43 -8.27
N PRO A 109 -18.00 -2.36 -9.17
CA PRO A 109 -18.11 -2.03 -10.59
C PRO A 109 -19.10 -0.89 -10.80
N SER A 110 -18.73 0.10 -11.62
CA SER A 110 -19.64 1.18 -11.97
C SER A 110 -20.85 0.59 -12.71
N LYS A 111 -22.05 0.90 -12.22
CA LYS A 111 -23.29 0.56 -12.90
C LYS A 111 -23.56 1.67 -13.92
N THR A 112 -23.03 1.55 -15.13
CA THR A 112 -23.52 2.40 -16.22
C THR A 112 -25.01 2.06 -16.42
N PRO A 113 -25.95 3.03 -16.41
CA PRO A 113 -27.30 2.73 -16.87
C PRO A 113 -27.19 2.30 -18.33
N SER A 114 -27.78 1.17 -18.69
CA SER A 114 -28.07 0.85 -20.08
C SER A 114 -28.80 2.05 -20.68
N SER A 115 -28.18 2.72 -21.64
CA SER A 115 -28.89 3.66 -22.49
C SER A 115 -29.89 2.87 -23.32
N SER A 116 -31.14 2.85 -22.86
CA SER A 116 -32.33 2.46 -23.62
C SER A 116 -32.95 3.69 -24.26
#